data_AF-A0A948Q7Q1-F1
#
_entry.id   AF-A0A948Q7Q1-F1
#
_cell.length_a   1.000
_cell.length_b   1.000
_cell.length_c   1.000
_cell.angle_alpha   90.00
_cell.angle_beta   90.00
_cell.angle_gamma   90.00
#
_symmetry.space_group_name_H-M   'P 1'
#
loop_
_entity.id
_entity.type
_entity.pdbx_description
1 polymer ?
#
loop_
_entity_poly.entity_id
_entity_poly.type
_entity_poly.pdbx_seq_one_letter_code
_entity_poly.pdbx_strand_id
1 'polypeptide(L)'
;MFGVSFARRWVSALLLALVAVTLIGLAGCGEKEAVDPYVYDSLRRITRGDTLSTNFLFEIDAPEFEYVRGDIGMIRDGNLLEFLVGKDLENKYQGLSGTLLGVQKTFSPQPTHLMLKRIKRGGVIEADTLLETSGYNLPRTLRSGQVDLETPGAPLPELGWKTSDIKEARSIYLPENEGDDLKAVQTGIENFVYVPKHDLSEEAAANPGPDDYAWYAVFPESALQIVDLTPGAGWMLHMMKDKGYPLIGSFSVVYLEDEYGKRKDEYPGLGHVVGTMKINWFKFANTFIQGSED
;
A
#
# COMPACT_ATOMS: atom_id res chain seq x y z
N MET A 1 -78.05 -1.09 65.09
CA MET A 1 -77.20 -1.47 63.94
C MET A 1 -76.86 -0.20 63.16
N PHE A 2 -75.61 0.25 63.19
CA PHE A 2 -75.06 1.21 62.22
C PHE A 2 -73.60 0.81 61.98
N GLY A 3 -73.28 0.47 60.72
CA GLY A 3 -71.92 0.28 60.26
C GLY A 3 -71.44 1.56 59.57
N VAL A 4 -70.19 1.95 59.80
CA VAL A 4 -69.54 3.05 59.08
C VAL A 4 -68.19 2.60 58.55
N SER A 5 -68.00 2.89 57.27
CA SER A 5 -66.85 2.60 56.44
C SER A 5 -65.70 3.58 56.70
N PHE A 6 -64.45 3.11 56.77
CA PHE A 6 -63.28 4.00 56.86
C PHE A 6 -62.05 3.62 56.01
N ALA A 7 -62.12 2.59 55.18
CA ALA A 7 -60.92 2.03 54.54
C ALA A 7 -60.61 2.51 53.10
N ARG A 8 -61.42 3.38 52.48
CA ARG A 8 -61.34 3.59 51.01
C ARG A 8 -60.55 4.81 50.53
N ARG A 9 -60.08 5.71 51.40
CA ARG A 9 -59.38 6.95 50.99
C ARG A 9 -57.85 6.86 50.93
N TRP A 10 -57.23 5.90 51.63
CA TRP A 10 -55.76 5.81 51.72
C TRP A 10 -55.13 5.10 50.53
N VAL A 11 -55.82 4.11 49.95
CA VAL A 11 -55.31 3.32 48.82
C VAL A 11 -55.20 4.18 47.54
N SER A 12 -56.11 5.13 47.33
CA SER A 12 -56.09 6.01 46.15
C SER A 12 -54.96 7.05 46.20
N ALA A 13 -54.59 7.55 47.38
CA ALA A 13 -53.49 8.50 47.54
C ALA A 13 -52.12 7.84 47.30
N LEU A 14 -51.97 6.58 47.74
CA LEU A 14 -50.73 5.82 47.60
C LEU A 14 -50.48 5.39 46.14
N LEU A 15 -51.54 5.05 45.40
CA LEU A 15 -51.47 4.77 43.96
C LEU A 15 -51.17 6.01 43.11
N LEU A 16 -51.70 7.18 43.46
CA LEU A 16 -51.39 8.45 42.77
C LEU A 16 -49.95 8.92 43.02
N ALA A 17 -49.42 8.71 44.24
CA ALA A 17 -48.03 9.00 44.56
C ALA A 17 -47.06 8.06 43.80
N LEU A 18 -47.41 6.78 43.65
CA LEU A 18 -46.58 5.82 42.90
C LEU A 18 -46.54 6.15 41.40
N VAL A 19 -47.67 6.57 40.82
CA VAL A 19 -47.76 6.96 39.40
C VAL A 19 -46.99 8.26 39.11
N ALA A 20 -47.00 9.23 40.04
CA ALA A 20 -46.23 10.46 39.91
C ALA A 20 -44.71 10.22 39.97
N VAL A 21 -44.24 9.29 40.82
CA VAL A 21 -42.81 8.92 40.90
C VAL A 21 -42.36 8.14 39.65
N THR A 22 -43.23 7.31 39.05
CA THR A 22 -42.92 6.63 37.78
C THR A 22 -42.95 7.56 36.57
N LEU A 23 -43.74 8.64 36.58
CA LEU A 23 -43.81 9.60 35.46
C LEU A 23 -42.70 10.65 35.51
N ILE A 24 -42.21 11.03 36.70
CA ILE A 24 -41.03 11.91 36.82
C ILE A 24 -39.75 11.15 36.43
N GLY A 25 -39.70 9.82 36.62
CA GLY A 25 -38.59 8.97 36.16
C GLY A 25 -38.53 8.73 34.64
N LEU A 26 -39.62 8.98 33.91
CA LEU A 26 -39.69 8.85 32.44
C LEU A 26 -39.56 10.20 31.70
N ALA A 27 -39.57 11.32 32.44
CA ALA A 27 -39.34 12.67 31.91
C ALA A 27 -37.88 13.15 32.10
N GLY A 28 -36.99 12.25 32.54
CA GLY A 28 -35.56 12.42 32.32
C GLY A 28 -35.27 12.06 30.87
N CYS A 29 -35.31 13.05 29.98
CA CYS A 29 -34.59 13.02 28.71
C CYS A 29 -33.11 12.75 29.01
N GLY A 30 -32.76 11.49 29.22
CA GLY A 30 -31.39 11.05 29.12
C GLY A 30 -30.99 11.30 27.69
N GLU A 31 -30.21 12.35 27.46
CA GLU A 31 -29.22 12.30 26.40
C GLU A 31 -28.57 10.92 26.53
N LYS A 32 -28.89 10.00 25.61
CA LYS A 32 -28.18 8.74 25.53
C LYS A 32 -26.74 9.14 25.40
N GLU A 33 -25.97 8.91 26.46
CA GLU A 33 -24.53 9.12 26.48
C GLU A 33 -24.02 8.50 25.17
N ALA A 34 -23.49 9.35 24.28
CA ALA A 34 -23.15 8.93 22.93
C ALA A 34 -22.04 7.89 23.06
N VAL A 35 -22.42 6.61 22.96
CA VAL A 35 -21.50 5.50 23.12
C VAL A 35 -20.47 5.63 21.99
N ASP A 36 -19.20 5.76 22.39
CA ASP A 36 -18.10 5.83 21.43
C ASP A 36 -18.13 4.56 20.56
N PRO A 37 -18.31 4.66 19.23
CA PRO A 37 -18.47 3.49 18.38
C PRO A 37 -17.15 2.72 18.18
N TYR A 38 -16.01 3.27 18.62
CA TYR A 38 -14.72 2.64 18.49
C TYR A 38 -14.45 1.67 19.64
N VAL A 39 -14.10 0.43 19.29
CA VAL A 39 -13.68 -0.59 20.25
C VAL A 39 -12.16 -0.60 20.32
N TYR A 40 -11.60 -0.36 21.50
CA TYR A 40 -10.15 -0.46 21.68
C TYR A 40 -9.67 -1.90 21.53
N ASP A 41 -8.64 -2.11 20.70
CA ASP A 41 -7.99 -3.40 20.52
C ASP A 41 -6.55 -3.23 19.98
N SER A 42 -5.76 -4.30 20.01
CA SER A 42 -4.40 -4.32 19.45
C SER A 42 -4.40 -4.49 17.93
N LEU A 43 -3.41 -3.91 17.24
CA LEU A 43 -3.20 -4.09 15.79
C LEU A 43 -3.18 -5.58 15.40
N ARG A 44 -2.47 -6.40 16.18
CA ARG A 44 -2.41 -7.86 15.98
C ARG A 44 -3.77 -8.54 16.03
N ARG A 45 -4.64 -8.17 16.97
CA ARG A 45 -5.95 -8.82 17.12
C ARG A 45 -6.91 -8.39 16.01
N ILE A 46 -6.91 -7.12 15.62
CA ILE A 46 -7.81 -6.65 14.55
C ILE A 46 -7.42 -7.18 13.17
N THR A 47 -6.14 -7.47 12.94
CA THR A 47 -5.64 -7.99 11.66
C THR A 47 -5.80 -9.50 11.55
N ARG A 48 -5.40 -10.27 12.59
CA ARG A 48 -5.36 -11.74 12.59
C ARG A 48 -6.50 -12.44 13.32
N GLY A 49 -7.25 -11.72 14.17
CA GLY A 49 -8.30 -12.31 15.00
C GLY A 49 -9.61 -12.57 14.25
N ASP A 50 -10.55 -13.22 14.94
CA ASP A 50 -11.89 -13.58 14.45
C ASP A 50 -12.82 -12.36 14.23
N THR A 51 -12.35 -11.14 14.50
CA THR A 51 -13.03 -9.89 14.20
C THR A 51 -12.98 -9.59 12.69
N LEU A 52 -13.77 -10.36 11.95
CA LEU A 52 -13.85 -10.35 10.49
C LEU A 52 -14.89 -9.38 9.92
N SER A 53 -15.60 -8.62 10.77
CA SER A 53 -16.66 -7.77 10.26
C SER A 53 -16.09 -6.53 9.58
N THR A 54 -16.43 -6.39 8.29
CA THR A 54 -16.37 -5.15 7.54
C THR A 54 -17.05 -4.02 8.35
N ASN A 55 -16.49 -2.82 8.28
CA ASN A 55 -17.03 -1.60 8.91
C ASN A 55 -16.98 -1.50 10.44
N PHE A 56 -16.29 -2.42 11.12
CA PHE A 56 -15.98 -2.19 12.52
C PHE A 56 -14.94 -1.09 12.68
N LEU A 57 -15.22 -0.19 13.61
CA LEU A 57 -14.36 0.90 14.03
C LEU A 57 -13.56 0.43 15.25
N PHE A 58 -12.24 0.48 15.15
CA PHE A 58 -11.32 0.08 16.19
C PHE A 58 -10.49 1.27 16.64
N GLU A 59 -10.26 1.40 17.94
CA GLU A 59 -9.25 2.31 18.48
C GLU A 59 -7.97 1.48 18.71
N ILE A 60 -6.86 1.89 18.10
CA ILE A 60 -5.57 1.22 18.24
C ILE A 60 -4.52 2.24 18.71
N ASP A 61 -3.49 1.76 19.39
CA ASP A 61 -2.27 2.55 19.58
C ASP A 61 -1.63 2.85 18.21
N ALA A 62 -1.12 4.06 18.03
CA ALA A 62 -0.44 4.44 16.80
C ALA A 62 0.74 3.48 16.54
N PRO A 63 0.74 2.76 15.41
CA PRO A 63 1.77 1.77 15.11
C PRO A 63 3.06 2.44 14.61
N GLU A 64 4.12 1.66 14.50
CA GLU A 64 5.35 2.10 13.86
C GLU A 64 5.15 2.16 12.33
N PHE A 65 5.53 3.28 11.71
CA PHE A 65 5.52 3.43 10.27
C PHE A 65 6.87 3.03 9.68
N GLU A 66 6.89 1.99 8.87
CA GLU A 66 8.09 1.53 8.16
C GLU A 66 8.37 2.41 6.93
N TYR A 67 7.32 2.76 6.19
CA TYR A 67 7.40 3.60 5.00
C TYR A 67 6.05 4.26 4.74
N VAL A 68 6.05 5.51 4.26
CA VAL A 68 4.84 6.27 3.95
C VAL A 68 5.05 7.00 2.63
N ARG A 69 4.05 6.97 1.76
CA ARG A 69 4.04 7.71 0.49
C ARG A 69 2.61 8.07 0.11
N GLY A 70 2.36 9.37 -0.11
CA GLY A 70 1.03 9.91 -0.34
C GLY A 70 0.07 9.54 0.80
N ASP A 71 -1.03 8.89 0.44
CA ASP A 71 -2.09 8.50 1.39
C ASP A 71 -1.89 7.12 2.03
N ILE A 72 -0.79 6.42 1.71
CA ILE A 72 -0.56 5.03 2.12
C ILE A 72 0.68 4.94 3.00
N GLY A 73 0.53 4.27 4.14
CA GLY A 73 1.60 3.92 5.06
C GLY A 73 1.68 2.41 5.26
N MET A 74 2.90 1.90 5.29
CA MET A 74 3.20 0.54 5.73
C MET A 74 3.53 0.58 7.20
N ILE A 75 2.72 -0.12 7.99
CA ILE A 75 2.78 -0.12 9.44
C ILE A 75 3.24 -1.49 9.93
N ARG A 76 3.96 -1.49 11.06
CA ARG A 76 4.51 -2.70 11.66
C ARG A 76 4.12 -2.81 13.14
N ASP A 77 3.83 -4.06 13.54
CA ASP A 77 3.75 -4.48 14.94
C ASP A 77 4.50 -5.83 15.10
N GLY A 78 5.79 -5.73 15.45
CA GLY A 78 6.71 -6.85 15.46
C GLY A 78 6.87 -7.51 14.08
N ASN A 79 6.39 -8.75 13.96
CA ASN A 79 6.44 -9.53 12.71
C ASN A 79 5.16 -9.38 11.85
N LEU A 80 4.24 -8.51 12.25
CA LEU A 80 3.07 -8.16 11.46
C LEU A 80 3.37 -6.91 10.66
N LEU A 81 3.07 -6.97 9.37
CA LEU A 81 3.13 -5.85 8.45
C LEU A 81 1.75 -5.67 7.83
N GLU A 82 1.24 -4.45 7.86
CA GLU A 82 -0.11 -4.10 7.41
C GLU A 82 -0.08 -2.74 6.71
N PHE A 83 -1.13 -2.40 5.95
CA PHE A 83 -1.28 -1.08 5.35
C PHE A 83 -2.26 -0.21 6.14
N LEU A 84 -1.86 1.04 6.39
CA LEU A 84 -2.72 2.11 6.87
C LEU A 84 -2.93 3.12 5.74
N VAL A 85 -4.18 3.46 5.47
CA VAL A 85 -4.56 4.44 4.45
C VAL A 85 -5.23 5.62 5.12
N GLY A 86 -4.78 6.83 4.82
CA GLY A 86 -5.36 8.06 5.34
C GLY A 86 -5.04 9.23 4.45
N LYS A 87 -5.96 10.19 4.35
CA LYS A 87 -5.76 11.37 3.52
C LYS A 87 -4.57 12.19 4.05
N ASP A 88 -3.65 12.48 3.14
CA ASP A 88 -2.44 13.27 3.39
C ASP A 88 -1.57 12.65 4.49
N LEU A 89 -1.42 11.32 4.45
CA LEU A 89 -0.71 10.57 5.50
C LEU A 89 0.78 10.89 5.51
N GLU A 90 1.40 11.08 4.35
CA GLU A 90 2.82 11.44 4.17
C GLU A 90 3.21 12.70 4.94
N ASN A 91 2.30 13.68 5.08
CA ASN A 91 2.56 14.91 5.84
C ASN A 91 2.15 14.82 7.32
N LYS A 92 1.39 13.79 7.72
CA LYS A 92 0.81 13.67 9.06
C LYS A 92 1.45 12.61 9.94
N TYR A 93 2.01 11.55 9.35
CA TYR A 93 2.38 10.34 10.09
C TYR A 93 3.37 10.59 11.24
N GLN A 94 4.31 11.54 11.08
CA GLN A 94 5.28 11.90 12.13
C GLN A 94 4.60 12.42 13.40
N GLY A 95 3.47 13.12 13.26
CA GLY A 95 2.69 13.66 14.38
C GLY A 95 1.79 12.65 15.07
N LEU A 96 1.66 11.43 14.52
CA LEU A 96 0.77 10.40 15.06
C LEU A 96 1.40 9.60 16.21
N SER A 97 2.71 9.70 16.42
CA SER A 97 3.39 9.01 17.50
C SER A 97 2.78 9.35 18.87
N GLY A 98 2.48 8.30 19.66
CA GLY A 98 1.85 8.42 20.98
C GLY A 98 0.36 8.79 20.95
N THR A 99 -0.30 8.75 19.78
CA THR A 99 -1.75 8.95 19.68
C THR A 99 -2.50 7.61 19.65
N LEU A 100 -3.81 7.68 19.88
CA LEU A 100 -4.75 6.61 19.60
C LEU A 100 -5.41 6.88 18.25
N LEU A 101 -5.35 5.90 17.36
CA LEU A 101 -5.92 5.99 16.02
C LEU A 101 -7.23 5.22 15.98
N GLY A 102 -8.30 5.89 15.57
CA GLY A 102 -9.51 5.20 15.17
C GLY A 102 -9.40 4.75 13.72
N VAL A 103 -9.53 3.46 13.49
CA VAL A 103 -9.36 2.83 12.17
C VAL A 103 -10.57 1.99 11.79
N GLN A 104 -10.84 1.91 10.51
CA GLN A 104 -11.82 0.99 9.92
C GLN A 104 -11.08 -0.08 9.13
N LYS A 105 -11.37 -1.36 9.39
CA LYS A 105 -10.84 -2.45 8.56
C LYS A 105 -11.60 -2.53 7.24
N THR A 106 -10.88 -2.52 6.13
CA THR A 106 -11.42 -2.55 4.77
C THR A 106 -10.79 -3.68 3.96
N PHE A 107 -11.52 -4.17 2.97
CA PHE A 107 -11.13 -5.32 2.12
C PHE A 107 -11.03 -4.94 0.64
N SER A 108 -11.35 -3.69 0.31
CA SER A 108 -11.33 -3.14 -1.04
C SER A 108 -10.77 -1.72 -1.01
N PRO A 109 -9.83 -1.38 -1.93
CA PRO A 109 -9.13 -2.31 -2.82
C PRO A 109 -8.30 -3.33 -2.02
N GLN A 110 -8.09 -4.53 -2.57
CA GLN A 110 -7.22 -5.53 -1.95
C GLN A 110 -5.74 -5.09 -1.97
N PRO A 111 -4.94 -5.51 -0.98
CA PRO A 111 -5.24 -6.41 0.15
C PRO A 111 -6.11 -5.76 1.24
N THR A 112 -6.52 -6.56 2.23
CA THR A 112 -7.08 -6.03 3.48
C THR A 112 -6.12 -4.99 4.06
N HIS A 113 -6.68 -3.92 4.63
CA HIS A 113 -5.92 -2.81 5.19
C HIS A 113 -6.78 -2.05 6.20
N LEU A 114 -6.18 -1.02 6.81
CA LEU A 114 -6.83 -0.14 7.78
C LEU A 114 -7.00 1.25 7.17
N MET A 115 -8.21 1.80 7.22
CA MET A 115 -8.46 3.21 6.89
C MET A 115 -8.48 4.04 8.17
N LEU A 116 -7.68 5.10 8.22
CA LEU A 116 -7.65 6.06 9.32
C LEU A 116 -8.94 6.90 9.31
N LYS A 117 -9.66 6.91 10.43
CA LYS A 117 -10.93 7.61 10.61
C LYS A 117 -10.91 8.63 11.75
N ARG A 118 -10.06 8.44 12.77
CA ARG A 118 -9.97 9.32 13.94
C ARG A 118 -8.55 9.40 14.48
N ILE A 119 -8.20 10.54 15.06
CA ILE A 119 -6.98 10.75 15.84
C ILE A 119 -7.38 11.27 17.23
N LYS A 120 -6.87 10.63 18.27
CA LYS A 120 -7.12 10.97 19.68
C LYS A 120 -5.79 11.11 20.42
N ARG A 121 -5.59 12.23 21.11
CA ARG A 121 -4.36 12.55 21.85
C ARG A 121 -4.69 12.91 23.28
N GLY A 122 -4.04 12.25 24.23
CA GLY A 122 -4.27 12.50 25.66
C GLY A 122 -5.74 12.34 26.08
N GLY A 123 -6.48 11.43 25.43
CA GLY A 123 -7.90 11.20 25.68
C GLY A 123 -8.86 12.15 24.94
N VAL A 124 -8.36 13.18 24.26
CA VAL A 124 -9.16 14.15 23.49
C VAL A 124 -9.19 13.76 22.01
N ILE A 125 -10.37 13.77 21.40
CA ILE A 125 -10.55 13.56 19.96
C ILE A 125 -10.10 14.83 19.23
N GLU A 126 -8.97 14.76 18.53
CA GLU A 126 -8.42 15.88 17.74
C GLU A 126 -9.05 15.95 16.35
N ALA A 127 -9.37 14.79 15.78
CA ALA A 127 -10.07 14.67 14.51
C ALA A 127 -10.90 13.39 14.49
N ASP A 128 -12.14 13.47 13.98
CA ASP A 128 -13.04 12.33 13.85
C ASP A 128 -13.70 12.34 12.47
N THR A 129 -14.15 11.18 12.01
CA THR A 129 -14.76 11.00 10.68
C THR A 129 -13.91 11.62 9.56
N LEU A 130 -12.61 11.32 9.60
CA LEU A 130 -11.68 11.77 8.56
C LEU A 130 -12.18 11.34 7.18
N LEU A 131 -12.03 12.25 6.21
CA LEU A 131 -12.47 12.04 4.83
C LEU A 131 -11.87 10.74 4.28
N GLU A 132 -12.72 9.96 3.61
CA GLU A 132 -12.27 8.75 2.95
C GLU A 132 -11.27 9.11 1.84
N THR A 133 -10.13 8.42 1.86
CA THR A 133 -9.24 8.40 0.71
C THR A 133 -9.87 7.56 -0.38
N SER A 134 -9.82 8.01 -1.63
CA SER A 134 -10.27 7.26 -2.80
C SER A 134 -9.15 7.16 -3.84
N GLY A 135 -9.23 6.18 -4.75
CA GLY A 135 -8.28 6.05 -5.87
C GLY A 135 -6.86 5.60 -5.50
N TYR A 136 -6.63 5.09 -4.29
CA TYR A 136 -5.33 4.59 -3.87
C TYR A 136 -5.09 3.15 -4.36
N ASN A 137 -3.83 2.83 -4.68
CA ASN A 137 -3.40 1.50 -5.09
C ASN A 137 -2.47 0.90 -4.03
N LEU A 138 -2.91 -0.18 -3.39
CA LEU A 138 -2.10 -0.87 -2.40
C LEU A 138 -1.16 -1.87 -3.08
N PRO A 139 0.07 -2.03 -2.56
CA PRO A 139 0.91 -3.16 -2.93
C PRO A 139 0.19 -4.47 -2.63
N ARG A 140 0.16 -5.39 -3.58
CA ARG A 140 -0.38 -6.73 -3.35
C ARG A 140 0.70 -7.61 -2.76
N THR A 141 0.36 -8.42 -1.76
CA THR A 141 1.21 -9.52 -1.33
C THR A 141 1.24 -10.54 -2.46
N LEU A 142 2.40 -10.68 -3.11
CA LEU A 142 2.56 -11.61 -4.21
C LEU A 142 2.96 -12.98 -3.63
N ARG A 143 2.25 -14.04 -4.04
CA ARG A 143 2.59 -15.42 -3.66
C ARG A 143 3.38 -16.04 -4.81
N SER A 144 4.61 -16.47 -4.57
CA SER A 144 5.44 -17.16 -5.57
C SER A 144 4.91 -18.58 -5.85
N GLY A 145 4.93 -19.01 -7.11
CA GLY A 145 4.68 -20.39 -7.50
C GLY A 145 5.92 -21.26 -7.34
N GLN A 146 5.77 -22.59 -7.40
CA GLN A 146 6.89 -23.53 -7.26
C GLN A 146 7.95 -23.38 -8.37
N VAL A 147 7.51 -23.10 -9.61
CA VAL A 147 8.39 -22.83 -10.76
C VAL A 147 9.21 -21.54 -10.59
N ASP A 148 8.70 -20.58 -9.80
CA ASP A 148 9.37 -19.30 -9.56
C ASP A 148 10.62 -19.44 -8.69
N LEU A 149 10.73 -20.55 -7.93
CA LEU A 149 11.81 -20.81 -6.97
C LEU A 149 12.98 -21.61 -7.56
N GLU A 150 12.79 -22.31 -8.67
CA GLU A 150 13.74 -23.34 -9.16
C GLU A 150 14.66 -22.86 -10.30
N THR A 151 14.41 -21.70 -10.91
CA THR A 151 15.31 -21.19 -11.96
C THR A 151 16.54 -20.51 -11.31
N PRO A 152 17.78 -20.88 -11.66
CA PRO A 152 18.98 -20.15 -11.26
C PRO A 152 19.12 -18.80 -11.98
N GLY A 153 19.80 -17.84 -11.35
CA GLY A 153 20.11 -16.56 -11.98
C GLY A 153 21.33 -16.66 -12.87
N ALA A 154 21.21 -16.19 -14.11
CA ALA A 154 22.36 -15.94 -14.97
C ALA A 154 22.86 -14.51 -14.70
N PRO A 155 24.17 -14.27 -14.59
CA PRO A 155 24.69 -12.90 -14.57
C PRO A 155 24.23 -12.18 -15.83
N LEU A 156 23.85 -10.92 -15.71
CA LEU A 156 23.57 -10.08 -16.88
C LEU A 156 24.85 -9.94 -17.71
N PRO A 157 24.89 -10.39 -18.98
CA PRO A 157 25.83 -9.80 -19.92
C PRO A 157 25.58 -8.29 -20.03
N GLU A 158 26.64 -7.51 -20.13
CA GLU A 158 26.58 -6.06 -20.26
C GLU A 158 25.66 -5.68 -21.43
N LEU A 159 24.57 -4.98 -21.13
CA LEU A 159 23.69 -4.40 -22.14
C LEU A 159 24.35 -3.13 -22.68
N GLY A 160 25.00 -3.24 -23.84
CA GLY A 160 25.49 -2.11 -24.62
C GLY A 160 24.45 -1.59 -25.61
N TRP A 161 24.73 -0.42 -26.18
CA TRP A 161 23.86 0.24 -27.17
C TRP A 161 24.35 0.06 -28.63
N LYS A 162 25.57 -0.48 -28.80
CA LYS A 162 26.15 -0.70 -30.14
C LYS A 162 25.45 -1.86 -30.83
N THR A 163 25.59 -1.89 -32.16
CA THR A 163 24.95 -2.92 -32.99
C THR A 163 25.43 -4.33 -32.70
N SER A 164 26.70 -4.53 -32.33
CA SER A 164 27.21 -5.83 -31.87
C SER A 164 26.47 -6.29 -30.61
N ASP A 165 26.40 -5.41 -29.64
CA ASP A 165 25.94 -5.69 -28.29
C ASP A 165 24.44 -6.00 -28.32
N ILE A 166 23.66 -5.27 -29.11
CA ILE A 166 22.22 -5.56 -29.26
C ILE A 166 21.96 -6.86 -30.00
N LYS A 167 22.79 -7.23 -31.00
CA LYS A 167 22.63 -8.52 -31.67
C LYS A 167 22.88 -9.69 -30.72
N GLU A 168 23.88 -9.56 -29.85
CA GLU A 168 24.16 -10.55 -28.80
C GLU A 168 23.05 -10.55 -27.75
N ALA A 169 22.64 -9.37 -27.25
CA ALA A 169 21.56 -9.25 -26.29
C ALA A 169 20.25 -9.88 -26.80
N ARG A 170 19.95 -9.77 -28.09
CA ARG A 170 18.77 -10.41 -28.68
C ARG A 170 18.81 -11.94 -28.60
N SER A 171 19.94 -12.57 -28.95
CA SER A 171 20.03 -14.04 -28.88
C SER A 171 19.95 -14.55 -27.43
N ILE A 172 20.42 -13.76 -26.49
CA ILE A 172 20.42 -14.10 -25.06
C ILE A 172 19.04 -13.86 -24.43
N TYR A 173 18.46 -12.67 -24.62
CA TYR A 173 17.31 -12.20 -23.83
C TYR A 173 15.96 -12.31 -24.51
N LEU A 174 15.91 -12.29 -25.84
CA LEU A 174 14.64 -12.44 -26.56
C LEU A 174 14.41 -13.91 -26.95
N PRO A 175 13.14 -14.34 -27.05
CA PRO A 175 12.81 -15.66 -27.58
C PRO A 175 13.31 -15.84 -29.02
N GLU A 176 13.52 -17.09 -29.43
CA GLU A 176 14.02 -17.40 -30.78
C GLU A 176 12.95 -17.15 -31.84
N ASN A 177 11.69 -17.48 -31.54
CA ASN A 177 10.57 -17.28 -32.44
C ASN A 177 9.55 -16.30 -31.86
N GLU A 178 8.86 -15.59 -32.75
CA GLU A 178 7.73 -14.74 -32.37
C GLU A 178 6.60 -15.60 -31.78
N GLY A 179 6.12 -15.22 -30.59
CA GLY A 179 5.08 -15.94 -29.86
C GLY A 179 5.57 -16.94 -28.82
N ASP A 180 6.88 -17.20 -28.76
CA ASP A 180 7.49 -17.98 -27.67
C ASP A 180 7.45 -17.21 -26.34
N ASP A 181 7.47 -17.96 -25.23
CA ASP A 181 7.52 -17.37 -23.89
C ASP A 181 8.78 -16.51 -23.69
N LEU A 182 8.61 -15.37 -23.03
CA LEU A 182 9.73 -14.47 -22.73
C LEU A 182 10.77 -15.18 -21.85
N LYS A 183 12.05 -15.01 -22.19
CA LYS A 183 13.15 -15.52 -21.37
C LYS A 183 13.21 -14.74 -20.06
N ALA A 184 13.26 -15.47 -18.94
CA ALA A 184 13.41 -14.88 -17.62
C ALA A 184 14.89 -14.78 -17.25
N VAL A 185 15.32 -13.57 -16.89
CA VAL A 185 16.65 -13.24 -16.39
C VAL A 185 16.51 -12.96 -14.89
N GLN A 186 17.35 -13.55 -14.05
CA GLN A 186 17.37 -13.20 -12.62
C GLN A 186 18.67 -12.52 -12.25
N THR A 187 18.55 -11.37 -11.59
CA THR A 187 19.69 -10.51 -11.26
C THR A 187 19.27 -9.44 -10.24
N GLY A 188 20.25 -8.79 -9.63
CA GLY A 188 20.08 -7.48 -9.02
C GLY A 188 20.08 -6.39 -10.09
N ILE A 189 19.19 -5.40 -9.94
CA ILE A 189 19.26 -4.12 -10.61
C ILE A 189 19.54 -3.08 -9.52
N GLU A 190 20.74 -2.53 -9.54
CA GLU A 190 21.19 -1.58 -8.52
C GLU A 190 20.54 -0.21 -8.69
N ASN A 191 20.40 0.25 -9.94
CA ASN A 191 19.90 1.58 -10.23
C ASN A 191 18.61 1.51 -11.05
N PHE A 192 17.56 2.10 -10.52
CA PHE A 192 16.32 2.31 -11.25
C PHE A 192 15.72 3.67 -10.90
N VAL A 193 15.21 4.35 -11.92
CA VAL A 193 14.80 5.75 -11.82
C VAL A 193 13.38 5.95 -12.33
N TYR A 194 12.70 6.95 -11.78
CA TYR A 194 11.36 7.37 -12.21
C TYR A 194 11.47 8.78 -12.76
N VAL A 195 11.35 8.90 -14.08
CA VAL A 195 11.60 10.14 -14.84
C VAL A 195 10.58 10.25 -15.98
N PRO A 196 10.42 11.45 -16.59
CA PRO A 196 9.61 11.59 -17.80
C PRO A 196 10.08 10.61 -18.88
N LYS A 197 9.15 10.12 -19.69
CA LYS A 197 9.47 9.16 -20.74
C LYS A 197 10.42 9.77 -21.77
N HIS A 198 11.34 8.95 -22.25
CA HIS A 198 12.38 9.36 -23.20
C HIS A 198 11.82 9.69 -24.60
N ASP A 199 10.60 9.21 -24.91
CA ASP A 199 9.92 9.34 -26.20
C ASP A 199 8.82 10.43 -26.21
N LEU A 200 8.79 11.31 -25.20
CA LEU A 200 7.86 12.44 -25.16
C LEU A 200 8.17 13.45 -26.27
N SER A 201 7.14 14.12 -26.78
CA SER A 201 7.31 15.31 -27.61
C SER A 201 7.95 16.45 -26.81
N GLU A 202 8.59 17.41 -27.47
CA GLU A 202 9.21 18.56 -26.79
C GLU A 202 8.22 19.31 -25.89
N GLU A 203 6.98 19.50 -26.36
CA GLU A 203 5.92 20.15 -25.59
C GLU A 203 5.55 19.36 -24.32
N ALA A 204 5.43 18.03 -24.43
CA ALA A 204 5.12 17.16 -23.30
C ALA A 204 6.30 17.02 -22.34
N ALA A 205 7.53 16.97 -22.85
CA ALA A 205 8.74 16.91 -22.04
C ALA A 205 8.97 18.20 -21.23
N ALA A 206 8.53 19.36 -21.75
CA ALA A 206 8.62 20.63 -21.04
C ALA A 206 7.65 20.74 -19.86
N ASN A 207 6.51 20.05 -19.92
CA ASN A 207 5.51 20.03 -18.85
C ASN A 207 4.85 18.65 -18.73
N PRO A 208 5.59 17.64 -18.23
CA PRO A 208 5.12 16.26 -18.20
C PRO A 208 3.98 16.09 -17.20
N GLY A 209 2.88 15.51 -17.67
CA GLY A 209 1.75 15.11 -16.83
C GLY A 209 2.06 13.84 -16.01
N PRO A 210 1.15 13.43 -15.11
CA PRO A 210 1.34 12.25 -14.26
C PRO A 210 1.59 10.95 -15.04
N ASP A 211 0.97 10.80 -16.21
CA ASP A 211 1.07 9.60 -17.07
C ASP A 211 2.28 9.63 -18.02
N ASP A 212 3.03 10.74 -18.03
CA ASP A 212 4.20 10.93 -18.88
C ASP A 212 5.49 10.41 -18.23
N TYR A 213 5.41 9.88 -17.01
CA TYR A 213 6.54 9.31 -16.31
C TYR A 213 6.60 7.79 -16.49
N ALA A 214 7.81 7.25 -16.48
CA ALA A 214 8.06 5.82 -16.49
C ALA A 214 9.23 5.45 -15.58
N TRP A 215 9.24 4.18 -15.20
CA TRP A 215 10.37 3.57 -14.51
C TRP A 215 11.38 3.04 -15.52
N TYR A 216 12.65 3.21 -15.22
CA TYR A 216 13.76 2.68 -16.02
C TYR A 216 14.72 1.90 -15.11
N ALA A 217 15.19 0.75 -15.57
CA ALA A 217 16.38 0.12 -15.03
C ALA A 217 17.60 0.70 -15.76
N VAL A 218 18.59 1.19 -15.01
CA VAL A 218 19.78 1.84 -15.55
C VAL A 218 20.99 0.95 -15.32
N PHE A 219 21.66 0.60 -16.41
CA PHE A 219 22.88 -0.19 -16.48
C PHE A 219 24.06 0.72 -16.89
N PRO A 220 25.32 0.24 -16.82
CA PRO A 220 26.49 1.08 -17.09
C PRO A 220 26.51 1.75 -18.47
N GLU A 221 26.07 1.06 -19.52
CA GLU A 221 26.06 1.58 -20.90
C GLU A 221 24.66 1.78 -21.50
N SER A 222 23.60 1.44 -20.78
CA SER A 222 22.24 1.50 -21.31
C SER A 222 21.16 1.54 -20.23
N ALA A 223 19.92 1.77 -20.65
CA ALA A 223 18.74 1.69 -19.82
C ALA A 223 17.62 0.93 -20.55
N LEU A 224 16.77 0.29 -19.76
CA LEU A 224 15.54 -0.38 -20.22
C LEU A 224 14.35 0.25 -19.53
N GLN A 225 13.33 0.64 -20.29
CA GLN A 225 12.07 1.10 -19.73
C GLN A 225 11.31 -0.08 -19.14
N ILE A 226 10.87 0.05 -17.90
CA ILE A 226 10.05 -0.95 -17.22
C ILE A 226 8.59 -0.75 -17.64
N VAL A 227 8.03 -1.75 -18.32
CA VAL A 227 6.64 -1.77 -18.82
C VAL A 227 5.79 -2.77 -18.05
N ASP A 228 4.47 -2.74 -18.30
CA ASP A 228 3.48 -3.65 -17.70
C ASP A 228 3.50 -3.70 -16.16
N LEU A 229 3.74 -2.56 -15.52
CA LEU A 229 3.70 -2.46 -14.06
C LEU A 229 2.27 -2.67 -13.57
N THR A 230 2.04 -3.75 -12.82
CA THR A 230 0.77 -4.03 -12.17
C THR A 230 0.43 -2.92 -11.16
N PRO A 231 -0.86 -2.59 -10.93
CA PRO A 231 -1.26 -1.62 -9.91
C PRO A 231 -0.62 -1.93 -8.56
N GLY A 232 -0.04 -0.90 -7.91
CA GLY A 232 0.70 -1.01 -6.64
C GLY A 232 2.19 -1.34 -6.81
N ALA A 233 2.64 -1.86 -7.95
CA ALA A 233 4.06 -2.15 -8.19
C ALA A 233 4.93 -0.88 -8.19
N GLY A 234 4.42 0.21 -8.74
CA GLY A 234 5.10 1.51 -8.69
C GLY A 234 5.36 2.00 -7.26
N TRP A 235 4.46 1.70 -6.31
CA TRP A 235 4.67 2.03 -4.91
C TRP A 235 5.82 1.21 -4.31
N MET A 236 5.95 -0.06 -4.68
CA MET A 236 7.08 -0.91 -4.24
C MET A 236 8.42 -0.41 -4.82
N LEU A 237 8.46 -0.02 -6.09
CA LEU A 237 9.65 0.59 -6.69
C LEU A 237 10.04 1.86 -5.95
N HIS A 238 9.08 2.74 -5.65
CA HIS A 238 9.36 3.93 -4.84
C HIS A 238 9.93 3.59 -3.47
N MET A 239 9.33 2.63 -2.76
CA MET A 239 9.85 2.18 -1.47
C MET A 239 11.30 1.68 -1.58
N MET A 240 11.60 0.83 -2.55
CA MET A 240 12.96 0.32 -2.76
C MET A 240 13.94 1.46 -3.06
N LYS A 241 13.57 2.40 -3.93
CA LYS A 241 14.39 3.55 -4.30
C LYS A 241 14.66 4.45 -3.09
N ASP A 242 13.61 4.85 -2.39
CA ASP A 242 13.68 5.80 -1.28
C ASP A 242 14.44 5.21 -0.08
N LYS A 243 14.43 3.88 0.07
CA LYS A 243 15.20 3.15 1.09
C LYS A 243 16.60 2.73 0.62
N GLY A 244 16.97 2.97 -0.64
CA GLY A 244 18.25 2.56 -1.21
C GLY A 244 18.42 1.05 -1.33
N TYR A 245 17.32 0.30 -1.48
CA TYR A 245 17.38 -1.13 -1.70
C TYR A 245 17.53 -1.46 -3.18
N PRO A 246 18.44 -2.37 -3.56
CA PRO A 246 18.51 -2.85 -4.93
C PRO A 246 17.24 -3.60 -5.29
N LEU A 247 16.83 -3.51 -6.56
CA LEU A 247 15.76 -4.32 -7.10
C LEU A 247 16.32 -5.72 -7.40
N ILE A 248 16.19 -6.64 -6.45
CA ILE A 248 16.65 -8.02 -6.60
C ILE A 248 15.50 -8.90 -7.08
N GLY A 249 15.53 -9.32 -8.34
CA GLY A 249 14.43 -10.14 -8.84
C GLY A 249 14.67 -10.76 -10.20
N SER A 250 13.56 -11.13 -10.82
CA SER A 250 13.52 -11.62 -12.17
C SER A 250 12.92 -10.57 -13.07
N PHE A 251 13.39 -10.49 -14.31
CA PHE A 251 12.77 -9.70 -15.35
C PHE A 251 12.86 -10.41 -16.68
N SER A 252 12.10 -9.91 -17.65
CA SER A 252 12.18 -10.35 -19.03
C SER A 252 12.32 -9.13 -19.93
N VAL A 253 13.27 -9.17 -20.85
CA VAL A 253 13.35 -8.16 -21.91
C VAL A 253 12.18 -8.40 -22.87
N VAL A 254 11.38 -7.38 -23.11
CA VAL A 254 10.20 -7.47 -23.98
C VAL A 254 10.56 -7.05 -25.40
N TYR A 255 11.38 -6.00 -25.52
CA TYR A 255 11.78 -5.43 -26.78
C TYR A 255 13.16 -4.82 -26.67
N LEU A 256 13.94 -4.88 -27.75
CA LEU A 256 15.20 -4.16 -27.91
C LEU A 256 15.11 -3.32 -29.17
N GLU A 257 15.50 -2.05 -29.12
CA GLU A 257 15.45 -1.15 -30.27
C GLU A 257 16.42 -1.60 -31.36
N ASP A 258 15.96 -1.72 -32.61
CA ASP A 258 16.79 -2.15 -33.74
C ASP A 258 17.57 -1.00 -34.36
N GLU A 259 16.98 0.19 -34.36
CA GLU A 259 17.54 1.36 -35.03
C GLU A 259 18.69 1.95 -34.21
N TYR A 260 19.91 1.83 -34.73
CA TYR A 260 21.10 2.40 -34.10
C TYR A 260 20.97 3.91 -33.83
N GLY A 261 20.29 4.65 -34.71
CA GLY A 261 20.04 6.08 -34.52
C GLY A 261 19.33 6.37 -33.20
N LYS A 262 18.22 5.67 -32.94
CA LYS A 262 17.43 5.84 -31.71
C LYS A 262 18.16 5.40 -30.45
N ARG A 263 18.93 4.31 -30.53
CA ARG A 263 19.72 3.83 -29.37
C ARG A 263 20.89 4.75 -29.02
N LYS A 264 21.46 5.41 -30.03
CA LYS A 264 22.63 6.27 -29.85
C LYS A 264 22.29 7.55 -29.08
N ASP A 265 21.04 7.97 -29.12
CA ASP A 265 20.61 9.14 -28.38
C ASP A 265 20.82 8.91 -26.87
N GLU A 266 21.33 9.94 -26.21
CA GLU A 266 21.65 9.91 -24.79
C GLU A 266 20.65 10.79 -24.04
N TYR A 267 20.07 10.23 -22.99
CA TYR A 267 19.06 10.88 -22.19
C TYR A 267 19.64 11.21 -20.80
N PRO A 268 19.48 12.46 -20.31
CA PRO A 268 20.01 12.86 -19.02
C PRO A 268 19.57 11.93 -17.88
N GLY A 269 20.53 11.33 -17.18
CA GLY A 269 20.29 10.43 -16.05
C GLY A 269 19.86 9.00 -16.42
N LEU A 270 19.67 8.70 -17.71
CA LEU A 270 19.35 7.37 -18.23
C LEU A 270 20.46 6.76 -19.09
N GLY A 271 21.28 7.59 -19.75
CA GLY A 271 22.20 7.12 -20.78
C GLY A 271 21.43 6.72 -22.05
N HIS A 272 21.77 5.58 -22.64
CA HIS A 272 21.15 5.08 -23.87
C HIS A 272 19.94 4.19 -23.58
N VAL A 273 18.74 4.61 -23.98
CA VAL A 273 17.56 3.75 -23.84
C VAL A 273 17.52 2.76 -25.00
N VAL A 274 17.67 1.47 -24.70
CA VAL A 274 17.87 0.42 -25.73
C VAL A 274 16.69 -0.53 -25.87
N GLY A 275 15.63 -0.35 -25.09
CA GLY A 275 14.46 -1.21 -25.15
C GLY A 275 13.58 -1.16 -23.92
N THR A 276 12.76 -2.20 -23.77
CA THR A 276 11.80 -2.33 -22.69
C THR A 276 11.90 -3.68 -22.00
N MET A 277 11.54 -3.70 -20.73
CA MET A 277 11.57 -4.89 -19.88
C MET A 277 10.35 -4.96 -18.98
N LYS A 278 10.02 -6.17 -18.54
CA LYS A 278 8.96 -6.43 -17.57
C LYS A 278 9.55 -7.06 -16.32
N ILE A 279 9.20 -6.53 -15.15
CA ILE A 279 9.58 -7.14 -13.87
C ILE A 279 8.69 -8.36 -13.61
N ASN A 280 9.33 -9.50 -13.37
CA ASN A 280 8.70 -10.74 -12.95
C ASN A 280 8.65 -10.76 -11.42
N TRP A 281 7.63 -10.10 -10.86
CA TRP A 281 7.51 -9.85 -9.42
C TRP A 281 7.44 -11.10 -8.53
N PHE A 282 7.19 -12.29 -9.09
CA PHE A 282 7.06 -13.55 -8.35
C PHE A 282 8.39 -14.16 -7.89
N LYS A 283 9.54 -13.64 -8.32
CA LYS A 283 10.87 -14.12 -7.90
C LYS A 283 11.58 -13.18 -6.93
N PHE A 284 10.83 -12.38 -6.19
CA PHE A 284 11.40 -11.44 -5.22
C PHE A 284 11.64 -12.13 -3.86
N ALA A 285 12.84 -11.90 -3.32
CA ALA A 285 13.25 -12.06 -1.91
C ALA A 285 14.05 -13.29 -1.44
N ASN A 286 14.41 -14.29 -2.25
CA ASN A 286 15.27 -15.39 -1.76
C ASN A 286 16.57 -15.64 -2.54
N THR A 287 16.80 -14.98 -3.68
CA THR A 287 17.90 -15.36 -4.57
C THR A 287 19.29 -14.87 -4.14
N PHE A 288 19.40 -13.97 -3.16
CA PHE A 288 20.70 -13.51 -2.63
C PHE A 288 20.86 -13.66 -1.11
N ILE A 289 19.95 -14.35 -0.42
CA ILE A 289 20.22 -14.83 0.96
C ILE A 289 21.06 -16.13 0.87
N GLN A 290 22.17 -16.06 0.14
CA GLN A 290 23.27 -17.01 0.24
C GLN A 290 24.54 -16.27 -0.20
N GLY A 291 25.30 -15.82 0.80
CA GLY A 291 26.68 -15.34 0.60
C GLY A 291 26.88 -13.83 0.70
N SER A 292 26.60 -13.22 1.86
CA SER A 292 27.63 -12.36 2.44
C SER A 292 28.56 -13.28 3.23
N GLU A 293 29.47 -13.96 2.54
CA GLU A 293 30.74 -14.31 3.16
C GLU A 293 31.69 -13.16 2.80
N ASP A 294 32.12 -12.48 3.86
CA ASP A 294 33.01 -11.30 3.97
C ASP A 294 32.39 -9.89 3.80
#